data_AF-S9TI32-F1
#
_entry.id   AF-S9TI32-F1
#
_cell.length_a   1.000
_cell.length_b   1.000
_cell.length_c   1.000
_cell.angle_alpha   90.00
_cell.angle_beta   90.00
_cell.angle_gamma   90.00
#
_symmetry.space_group_name_H-M   'P 1'
#
loop_
_entity.id
_entity.type
_entity.pdbx_description
1 polymer ?
#
loop_
_entity_poly.entity_id
_entity_poly.type
_entity_poly.pdbx_seq_one_letter_code
_entity_poly.pdbx_strand_id
1 'polypeptide(L)'
;MDPTQFVLDGKTLELPNMSASHPLTTRIEALRMFLEEKLGDDTFIHCYKVMNDVSADNDQALERLTQALSEEQRRFIPLIAQLLVCEDAFNKQSLVGR
;
A
#
# COMPACT_ATOMS: atom_id res chain seq x y z
N MET A 1 11.15 7.40 -3.67
CA MET A 1 9.82 7.82 -3.21
C MET A 1 10.01 8.44 -1.84
N ASP A 2 9.42 9.61 -1.57
CA ASP A 2 9.41 10.16 -0.23
C ASP A 2 8.35 9.37 0.59
N PRO A 3 8.74 8.63 1.65
CA PRO A 3 7.78 7.89 2.46
C PRO A 3 6.81 8.83 3.20
N THR A 4 6.98 10.15 3.12
CA THR A 4 6.11 11.19 3.71
C THR A 4 4.89 11.57 2.88
N GLN A 5 4.79 11.13 1.62
CA GLN A 5 3.68 11.49 0.74
C GLN A 5 3.16 10.29 -0.06
N PHE A 6 1.87 10.00 0.11
CA PHE A 6 1.18 9.02 -0.73
C PHE A 6 0.65 9.70 -1.98
N VAL A 7 0.74 9.03 -3.12
CA VAL A 7 0.31 9.57 -4.42
C VAL A 7 -0.69 8.62 -5.08
N LEU A 8 -1.83 9.18 -5.50
CA LEU A 8 -2.88 8.50 -6.24
C LEU A 8 -3.21 9.34 -7.48
N ASP A 9 -3.21 8.72 -8.66
CA ASP A 9 -3.50 9.40 -9.94
C ASP A 9 -2.66 10.68 -10.17
N GLY A 10 -1.39 10.67 -9.74
CA GLY A 10 -0.48 11.82 -9.87
C GLY A 10 -0.75 12.97 -8.89
N LYS A 11 -1.67 12.81 -7.94
CA LYS A 11 -1.96 13.79 -6.89
C LYS A 11 -1.59 13.23 -5.53
N THR A 12 -1.14 14.10 -4.63
CA THR A 12 -0.96 13.71 -3.22
C THR A 12 -2.30 13.28 -2.64
N LEU A 13 -2.34 12.08 -2.08
CA LEU A 13 -3.49 11.56 -1.37
C LEU A 13 -3.57 12.24 0.01
N GLU A 14 -4.66 12.94 0.26
CA GLU A 14 -4.97 13.49 1.57
C GLU A 14 -5.76 12.46 2.37
N LEU A 15 -5.14 11.91 3.42
CA LEU A 15 -5.82 11.05 4.38
C LEU A 15 -6.46 11.91 5.47
N PRO A 16 -7.69 11.60 5.93
CA PRO A 16 -8.38 12.38 6.95
C PRO A 16 -7.54 12.50 8.22
N ASN A 17 -7.45 13.71 8.78
CA ASN A 17 -6.70 14.01 10.01
C ASN A 17 -5.22 13.61 9.98
N MET A 18 -4.63 13.45 8.79
CA MET A 18 -3.22 13.09 8.63
C MET A 18 -2.37 14.22 8.10
N SER A 19 -1.19 14.35 8.70
CA SER A 19 -0.12 15.26 8.31
C SER A 19 1.18 14.47 8.08
N ALA A 20 2.05 15.00 7.22
CA ALA A 20 3.38 14.46 6.97
C ALA A 20 4.26 14.41 8.25
N SER A 21 3.92 15.19 9.28
CA SER A 21 4.63 15.21 10.57
C SER A 21 4.30 14.04 11.49
N HIS A 22 3.28 13.24 11.19
CA HIS A 22 2.95 12.07 12.01
C HIS A 22 4.00 10.97 11.87
N PRO A 23 4.19 10.13 12.92
CA PRO A 23 5.06 8.96 12.84
C PRO A 23 4.73 8.08 11.64
N LEU A 24 5.75 7.46 11.05
CA LEU A 24 5.58 6.59 9.88
C LEU A 24 4.58 5.47 10.16
N THR A 25 4.58 4.89 11.37
CA THR A 25 3.61 3.87 11.80
C THR A 25 2.16 4.36 11.73
N THR A 26 1.87 5.55 12.25
CA THR A 26 0.52 6.14 12.18
C THR A 26 0.06 6.33 10.73
N ARG A 27 0.99 6.70 9.84
CA ARG A 27 0.70 6.93 8.43
C ARG A 27 0.50 5.61 7.65
N ILE A 28 1.24 4.56 8.00
CA ILE A 28 1.03 3.19 7.50
C ILE A 28 -0.38 2.70 7.87
N GLU A 29 -0.76 2.81 9.14
CA GLU A 29 -2.09 2.38 9.60
C GLU A 29 -3.22 3.18 8.94
N ALA A 30 -3.04 4.50 8.79
CA ALA A 30 -4.03 5.33 8.09
C ALA A 30 -4.21 4.93 6.62
N LEU A 31 -3.12 4.60 5.91
CA LEU A 31 -3.20 4.12 4.53
C LEU A 31 -3.85 2.74 4.44
N ARG A 32 -3.53 1.83 5.37
CA ARG A 32 -4.16 0.50 5.47
C ARG A 32 -5.67 0.61 5.63
N MET A 33 -6.14 1.39 6.60
CA MET A 33 -7.58 1.60 6.84
C MET A 33 -8.27 2.22 5.61
N PHE A 34 -7.62 3.19 4.95
CA PHE A 34 -8.15 3.78 3.72
C PHE A 34 -8.31 2.74 2.60
N LEU A 35 -7.32 1.86 2.41
CA LEU A 35 -7.36 0.80 1.40
C LEU A 35 -8.43 -0.25 1.72
N GLU A 36 -8.56 -0.65 2.99
CA GLU A 36 -9.62 -1.54 3.47
C GLU A 36 -11.00 -0.94 3.19
N GLU A 37 -11.22 0.35 3.46
CA GLU A 37 -12.49 1.04 3.16
C GLU A 37 -12.80 1.07 1.65
N LYS A 38 -11.80 1.29 0.80
CA LYS A 38 -12.01 1.45 -0.66
C LYS A 38 -12.10 0.13 -1.42
N LEU A 39 -11.39 -0.89 -0.97
CA LEU A 39 -11.33 -2.19 -1.66
C LEU A 39 -12.25 -3.24 -1.01
N GLY A 40 -12.51 -3.11 0.29
CA GLY A 40 -13.00 -4.18 1.14
C GLY A 40 -11.86 -5.08 1.62
N ASP A 41 -12.00 -5.62 2.83
CA ASP A 41 -10.98 -6.39 3.54
C ASP A 41 -10.43 -7.55 2.71
N ASP A 42 -11.30 -8.38 2.14
CA ASP A 42 -10.90 -9.57 1.37
C ASP A 42 -10.07 -9.19 0.13
N THR A 43 -10.52 -8.17 -0.62
CA THR A 43 -9.84 -7.70 -1.81
C THR A 43 -8.50 -7.06 -1.45
N PHE A 44 -8.46 -6.23 -0.40
CA PHE A 44 -7.23 -5.63 0.08
C PHE A 44 -6.21 -6.70 0.53
N ILE A 45 -6.62 -7.65 1.38
CA ILE A 45 -5.75 -8.71 1.88
C ILE A 45 -5.21 -9.57 0.72
N HIS A 46 -6.06 -9.89 -0.26
CA HIS A 46 -5.62 -10.63 -1.44
C HIS A 46 -4.55 -9.86 -2.23
N CYS A 47 -4.82 -8.58 -2.53
CA CYS A 47 -3.86 -7.73 -3.24
C CYS A 47 -2.54 -7.57 -2.49
N TYR A 48 -2.62 -7.31 -1.19
CA TYR A 48 -1.47 -7.18 -0.32
C TYR A 48 -0.60 -8.43 -0.35
N LYS A 49 -1.19 -9.63 -0.20
CA LYS A 49 -0.46 -10.91 -0.21
C LYS A 49 0.25 -11.15 -1.53
N VAL A 50 -0.46 -11.00 -2.65
CA VAL A 50 0.12 -11.19 -3.99
C VAL A 50 1.27 -10.21 -4.21
N MET A 51 1.09 -8.93 -3.88
CA MET A 51 2.12 -7.92 -4.09
C MET A 51 3.32 -8.06 -3.15
N ASN A 52 3.13 -8.63 -1.95
CA ASN A 52 4.20 -8.86 -0.99
C ASN A 52 5.02 -10.14 -1.27
N ASP A 53 4.47 -11.08 -2.04
CA ASP A 53 5.12 -12.36 -2.37
C ASP A 53 5.91 -12.27 -3.69
N VAL A 54 6.99 -11.48 -3.70
CA VAL A 54 7.74 -11.16 -4.93
C VAL A 54 8.70 -12.29 -5.34
N SER A 55 8.15 -13.36 -5.93
CA SER A 55 8.91 -14.41 -6.64
C SER A 55 8.76 -14.28 -8.16
N ALA A 56 9.55 -15.01 -8.96
CA ALA A 56 9.47 -14.95 -10.44
C ALA A 56 8.11 -15.46 -11.02
N ASP A 57 7.29 -16.14 -10.21
CA ASP A 57 5.91 -16.54 -10.55
C ASP A 57 4.91 -15.36 -10.42
N ASN A 58 5.37 -14.23 -9.86
CA ASN A 58 4.49 -13.17 -9.40
C ASN A 58 3.98 -12.24 -10.51
N ASP A 59 4.62 -12.20 -11.69
CA ASP A 59 4.12 -11.43 -12.83
C ASP A 59 2.77 -11.96 -13.31
N GLN A 60 2.60 -13.29 -13.34
CA GLN A 60 1.33 -13.91 -13.73
C GLN A 60 0.27 -13.74 -12.64
N ALA A 61 0.66 -13.77 -11.36
CA ALA A 61 -0.23 -13.49 -10.23
C ALA A 61 -0.72 -12.03 -10.25
N LEU A 62 0.16 -11.08 -10.53
CA LEU A 62 -0.16 -9.66 -10.65
C LEU A 62 -1.08 -9.38 -11.85
N GLU A 63 -0.87 -10.07 -12.97
CA GLU A 63 -1.76 -9.98 -14.13
C GLU A 63 -3.18 -10.47 -13.77
N ARG A 64 -3.29 -11.66 -13.16
CA ARG A 64 -4.58 -12.21 -12.70
C ARG A 64 -5.26 -11.31 -11.70
N LEU A 65 -4.50 -10.72 -10.78
CA LEU A 65 -5.01 -9.74 -9.83
C LEU A 65 -5.61 -8.52 -10.55
N THR A 66 -4.87 -7.97 -11.51
CA THR A 66 -5.31 -6.80 -12.28
C THR A 66 -6.56 -7.12 -13.11
N GLN A 67 -6.73 -8.36 -13.56
CA GLN A 67 -7.94 -8.81 -14.26
C GLN A 67 -9.15 -9.02 -13.33
N ALA A 68 -8.92 -9.38 -12.06
CA ALA A 68 -9.98 -9.61 -11.08
C ALA A 68 -10.55 -8.31 -10.48
N LEU A 69 -9.80 -7.21 -10.54
CA LEU A 69 -10.21 -5.92 -10.01
C LEU A 69 -11.05 -5.10 -11.00
N SER A 70 -12.02 -4.37 -10.49
CA SER A 70 -12.72 -3.35 -11.28
C SER A 70 -11.77 -2.22 -11.69
N GLU A 71 -12.17 -1.44 -12.70
CA GLU A 71 -11.38 -0.28 -13.13
C GLU A 71 -11.12 0.72 -12.01
N GLU A 72 -12.11 0.95 -11.15
CA GLU A 72 -11.99 1.80 -9.97
C GLU A 72 -10.99 1.22 -8.95
N GLN A 73 -11.11 -0.08 -8.65
CA GLN A 73 -10.24 -0.73 -7.67
C GLN A 73 -8.77 -0.76 -8.12
N ARG A 74 -8.52 -0.94 -9.42
CA ARG A 74 -7.16 -0.95 -9.99
C ARG A 74 -6.38 0.33 -9.71
N ARG A 75 -7.06 1.47 -9.53
CA ARG A 75 -6.41 2.76 -9.22
C ARG A 75 -5.70 2.73 -7.88
N PHE A 76 -6.07 1.83 -6.97
CA PHE A 76 -5.45 1.70 -5.64
C PHE A 76 -4.23 0.76 -5.60
N ILE A 77 -3.92 0.00 -6.67
CA ILE A 77 -2.73 -0.86 -6.72
C ILE A 77 -1.43 -0.07 -6.40
N PRO A 78 -1.19 1.13 -6.97
CA PRO A 78 -0.02 1.92 -6.62
C PRO A 78 0.05 2.29 -5.14
N LEU A 79 -1.09 2.45 -4.45
CA LEU A 79 -1.09 2.75 -3.01
C LEU A 79 -0.72 1.53 -2.17
N ILE A 80 -1.10 0.31 -2.58
CA ILE A 80 -0.67 -0.92 -1.91
C ILE A 80 0.84 -1.09 -2.04
N ALA A 81 1.42 -0.80 -3.22
CA ALA A 81 2.88 -0.80 -3.38
C ALA A 81 3.56 0.21 -2.45
N GLN A 82 2.99 1.41 -2.30
CA GLN A 82 3.50 2.45 -1.41
C GLN A 82 3.41 2.04 0.07
N LEU A 83 2.33 1.33 0.46
CA LEU A 83 2.17 0.75 1.80
C LEU A 83 3.33 -0.22 2.10
N LEU A 84 3.58 -1.18 1.21
CA LEU A 84 4.64 -2.18 1.36
C LEU A 84 6.03 -1.53 1.49
N VAL A 85 6.32 -0.50 0.69
CA VAL A 85 7.57 0.26 0.79
C VAL A 85 7.71 0.95 2.17
N CYS A 86 6.63 1.52 2.69
CA CYS A 86 6.64 2.16 4.00
C CYS A 86 6.85 1.15 5.13
N GLU A 87 6.20 -0.01 5.05
CA GLU A 87 6.35 -1.11 6.02
C GLU A 87 7.76 -1.71 5.98
N ASP A 88 8.33 -1.95 4.81
CA ASP A 88 9.71 -2.40 4.66
C ASP A 88 10.71 -1.38 5.26
N ALA A 89 10.50 -0.08 5.01
CA ALA A 89 11.32 0.98 5.60
C ALA A 89 11.21 1.03 7.14
N PHE A 90 10.01 0.83 7.69
CA PHE A 90 9.77 0.78 9.13
C PHE A 90 10.41 -0.47 9.77
N ASN A 91 10.27 -1.63 9.14
CA ASN A 91 10.86 -2.89 9.58
C ASN A 91 12.39 -2.81 9.61
N LYS A 92 13.00 -2.22 8.57
CA LYS A 92 14.46 -1.99 8.51
C LYS A 92 14.95 -1.06 9.61
N GLN A 93 14.22 0.03 9.91
CA GLN A 93 14.57 0.92 11.04
C GLN A 93 14.50 0.19 12.39
N SER A 94 13.48 -0.64 12.58
CA SER A 94 13.32 -1.44 13.82
C SER A 94 14.41 -2.50 14.01
N LEU A 95 15.03 -2.98 12.93
CA LEU A 95 16.14 -3.94 12.97
C LEU A 95 17.50 -3.30 13.25
N VAL A 96 17.71 -2.05 12.85
CA VAL A 96 18.96 -1.30 13.05
C VAL A 96 19.03 -0.66 14.46
N GLY A 97 17.90 -0.53 15.14
CA GLY A 97 17.80 0.01 16.50
C GLY A 97 17.92 -0.99 17.65
N ARG A 98 18.43 -2.21 17.41
CA ARG A 98 18.69 -3.24 18.44
C ARG A 98 20.18 -3.47 18.65
#